data_AF-A0A0L0FIY0-F1
#
_entry.id   AF-A0A0L0FIY0-F1
#
_cell.length_a   1.000
_cell.length_b   1.000
_cell.length_c   1.000
_cell.angle_alpha   90.00
_cell.angle_beta   90.00
_cell.angle_gamma   90.00
#
_symmetry.space_group_name_H-M   'P 1'
#
loop_
_entity.id
_entity.type
_entity.pdbx_description
1 polymer ?
#
loop_
_entity_poly.entity_id
_entity_poly.type
_entity_poly.pdbx_seq_one_letter_code
_entity_poly.pdbx_strand_id
1 'polypeptide(L)'
;QPQPATASEISCKSHPSKAVLTKVHDGREFRYACCGEMQGTTGCVENSEHVFTREKTDVTGFMCSPFPPQDGTDAAGNENSHLLGPRGSPFCIGGASADVPEIRTASATSPMQSATQGRKVWALDCEMCYNRDGLELTRVTIVDEHQTLLMDELIKPSQPVIDYNTRFSGIRAEDIDKATMTMDDVHKYLKENITTETVLIGHSLDSDLRALK
;
A
#
# COMPACT_ATOMS: atom_id res chain seq x y z
N GLN A 1 29.88 -43.08 -11.76
CA GLN A 1 29.58 -41.67 -12.08
C GLN A 1 28.07 -41.51 -12.09
N PRO A 2 27.45 -40.67 -11.25
CA PRO A 2 26.03 -40.36 -11.39
C PRO A 2 25.86 -39.34 -12.54
N GLN A 3 24.98 -39.66 -13.48
CA GLN A 3 24.61 -38.79 -14.60
C GLN A 3 23.80 -37.60 -14.07
N PRO A 4 23.98 -36.37 -14.59
CA PRO A 4 23.12 -35.25 -14.23
C PRO A 4 21.70 -35.53 -14.74
N ALA A 5 20.72 -35.48 -13.84
CA ALA A 5 19.31 -35.55 -14.22
C ALA A 5 19.02 -34.42 -15.22
N THR A 6 18.54 -34.79 -16.40
CA THR A 6 17.95 -33.87 -17.36
C THR A 6 16.83 -33.11 -16.65
N ALA A 7 16.89 -31.78 -16.65
CA ALA A 7 15.86 -30.90 -16.11
C ALA A 7 14.59 -30.97 -16.98
N SER A 8 13.94 -32.13 -16.96
CA SER A 8 12.61 -32.34 -17.52
C SER A 8 11.59 -31.79 -16.54
N GLU A 9 10.91 -30.71 -16.93
CA GLU A 9 9.53 -30.38 -16.54
C GLU A 9 9.19 -30.64 -15.06
N ILE A 10 9.91 -30.00 -14.14
CA ILE A 10 9.45 -29.96 -12.75
C ILE A 10 8.30 -28.95 -12.73
N SER A 11 7.07 -29.46 -12.70
CA SER A 11 5.91 -28.61 -12.53
C SER A 11 5.92 -28.00 -11.13
N CYS A 12 6.00 -26.67 -11.08
CA CYS A 12 5.94 -25.91 -9.85
C CYS A 12 4.48 -25.86 -9.37
N LYS A 13 4.26 -26.29 -8.13
CA LYS A 13 2.96 -26.14 -7.47
C LYS A 13 2.99 -24.89 -6.60
N SER A 14 2.21 -23.87 -6.98
CA SER A 14 2.17 -22.59 -6.27
C SER A 14 0.76 -22.19 -5.79
N HIS A 15 0.72 -21.32 -4.78
CA HIS A 15 -0.50 -20.63 -4.35
C HIS A 15 -0.40 -19.18 -4.81
N PRO A 16 -1.28 -18.70 -5.71
CA PRO A 16 -1.19 -17.35 -6.24
C PRO A 16 -1.57 -16.26 -5.23
N SER A 17 -2.43 -16.58 -4.27
CA SER A 17 -2.91 -15.63 -3.28
C SER A 17 -2.17 -15.76 -1.95
N LYS A 18 -2.08 -14.65 -1.21
CA LYS A 18 -1.51 -14.65 0.15
C LYS A 18 -2.33 -15.53 1.10
N ALA A 19 -1.66 -16.03 2.14
CA ALA A 19 -2.33 -16.66 3.27
C ALA A 19 -3.04 -15.59 4.12
N VAL A 20 -4.33 -15.81 4.40
CA VAL A 20 -5.19 -14.93 5.18
C VAL A 20 -5.68 -15.64 6.43
N LEU A 21 -5.88 -14.88 7.50
CA LEU A 21 -6.34 -15.43 8.77
C LEU A 21 -7.84 -15.76 8.68
N THR A 22 -8.17 -17.05 8.80
CA THR A 22 -9.52 -17.59 8.65
C THR A 22 -10.00 -18.18 9.98
N LYS A 23 -11.26 -17.92 10.35
CA LYS A 23 -11.87 -18.46 11.57
C LYS A 23 -12.32 -19.91 11.33
N VAL A 24 -11.82 -20.83 12.14
CA VAL A 24 -12.17 -22.26 12.13
C VAL A 24 -12.84 -22.64 13.45
N HIS A 25 -13.40 -23.86 13.52
CA HIS A 25 -14.09 -24.35 14.72
C HIS A 25 -13.20 -24.28 15.98
N ASP A 26 -11.89 -24.44 15.82
CA ASP A 26 -10.90 -24.47 16.92
C ASP A 26 -9.91 -23.29 16.87
N GLY A 27 -10.38 -22.10 16.49
CA GLY A 27 -9.59 -20.86 16.56
C GLY A 27 -9.42 -20.14 15.22
N ARG A 28 -8.20 -19.69 14.93
CA ARG A 28 -7.86 -18.96 13.71
C ARG A 28 -6.64 -19.58 13.06
N GLU A 29 -6.72 -19.88 11.77
CA GLU A 29 -5.64 -20.48 10.98
C GLU A 29 -5.33 -19.60 9.77
N PHE A 30 -4.06 -19.56 9.38
CA PHE A 30 -3.67 -18.95 8.11
C PHE A 30 -3.96 -19.93 6.97
N ARG A 31 -4.80 -19.51 6.03
CA ARG A 31 -5.21 -20.29 4.87
C ARG A 31 -5.01 -19.50 3.59
N TYR A 32 -4.56 -20.13 2.53
CA TYR A 32 -4.38 -19.48 1.23
C TYR A 32 -5.74 -19.05 0.68
N ALA A 33 -5.87 -17.78 0.30
CA ALA A 33 -7.15 -17.26 -0.16
C ALA A 33 -7.62 -17.96 -1.44
N CYS A 34 -6.72 -18.47 -2.28
CA CYS A 34 -7.04 -19.12 -3.55
C CYS A 34 -7.83 -20.44 -3.40
N CYS A 35 -7.47 -21.30 -2.44
CA CYS A 35 -8.04 -22.64 -2.29
C CYS A 35 -8.53 -22.99 -0.88
N GLY A 36 -8.24 -22.16 0.12
CA GLY A 36 -8.59 -22.41 1.52
C GLY A 36 -7.69 -23.42 2.24
N GLU A 37 -6.66 -23.92 1.57
CA GLU A 37 -5.65 -24.80 2.17
C GLU A 37 -4.80 -24.07 3.22
N MET A 38 -4.27 -24.80 4.19
CA MET A 38 -3.45 -24.23 5.27
C MET A 38 -2.12 -23.67 4.74
N GLN A 39 -1.60 -22.62 5.39
CA GLN A 39 -0.29 -22.06 5.07
C GLN A 39 0.82 -23.13 5.19
N GLY A 40 1.66 -23.25 4.16
CA GLY A 40 2.72 -24.25 4.09
C GLY A 40 2.36 -25.54 3.33
N THR A 41 1.10 -25.69 2.90
CA THR A 41 0.70 -26.75 1.96
C THR A 41 1.32 -26.53 0.57
N THR A 42 1.49 -27.62 -0.17
CA THR A 42 1.89 -27.57 -1.59
C THR A 42 0.85 -26.81 -2.40
N GLY A 43 1.29 -26.04 -3.40
CA GLY A 43 0.42 -25.18 -4.20
C GLY A 43 -0.78 -25.87 -4.85
N CYS A 44 -1.89 -25.13 -5.00
CA CYS A 44 -3.11 -25.60 -5.66
C CYS A 44 -3.14 -25.36 -7.18
N VAL A 45 -2.14 -24.67 -7.73
CA VAL A 45 -1.98 -24.41 -9.17
C VAL A 45 -0.68 -25.03 -9.63
N GLU A 46 -0.72 -25.74 -10.77
CA GLU A 46 0.45 -26.34 -11.41
C GLU A 46 0.91 -25.45 -12.56
N ASN A 47 2.19 -25.05 -12.57
CA ASN A 47 2.78 -24.26 -13.64
C ASN A 47 4.16 -24.81 -14.01
N SER A 48 4.55 -24.72 -15.28
CA SER A 48 5.88 -25.10 -15.77
C SER A 48 6.98 -24.12 -15.34
N GLU A 49 6.61 -22.98 -14.74
CA GLU A 49 7.51 -21.88 -14.37
C GLU A 49 7.48 -21.64 -12.84
N HIS A 50 8.65 -21.45 -12.22
CA HIS A 50 8.83 -21.39 -10.77
C HIS A 50 8.99 -19.95 -10.26
N VAL A 51 8.09 -19.48 -9.39
CA VAL A 51 8.02 -18.06 -8.92
C VAL A 51 8.79 -17.81 -7.61
N PHE A 52 9.24 -18.83 -6.87
CA PHE A 52 9.86 -18.63 -5.55
C PHE A 52 11.38 -18.82 -5.54
N THR A 53 12.15 -17.82 -5.96
CA THR A 53 13.55 -17.76 -5.52
C THR A 53 13.60 -17.49 -4.01
N ARG A 54 14.30 -18.36 -3.28
CA ARG A 54 14.42 -18.34 -1.82
C ARG A 54 15.29 -17.18 -1.29
N GLU A 55 15.71 -16.29 -2.16
CA GLU A 55 16.55 -15.14 -1.85
C GLU A 55 15.64 -13.94 -1.54
N LYS A 56 15.40 -13.72 -0.25
CA LYS A 56 14.95 -12.40 0.22
C LYS A 56 16.05 -11.41 -0.15
N THR A 57 15.81 -10.57 -1.15
CA THR A 57 16.61 -9.36 -1.31
C THR A 57 16.35 -8.49 -0.08
N ASP A 58 17.42 -8.24 0.67
CA ASP A 58 17.42 -7.40 1.86
C ASP A 58 17.05 -5.97 1.44
N VAL A 59 15.90 -5.49 1.89
CA VAL A 59 15.37 -4.14 1.60
C VAL A 59 15.60 -3.17 2.76
N THR A 60 16.52 -3.46 3.68
CA THR A 60 16.88 -2.58 4.81
C THR A 60 17.47 -1.21 4.43
N GLY A 61 17.57 -0.88 3.13
CA GLY A 61 18.16 0.37 2.64
C GLY A 61 17.21 1.40 2.01
N PHE A 62 15.90 1.15 1.88
CA PHE A 62 15.01 2.08 1.15
C PHE A 62 14.19 2.98 2.10
N MET A 63 14.70 4.20 2.24
CA MET A 63 14.00 5.44 2.64
C MET A 63 13.07 5.35 3.87
N CYS A 64 13.66 5.48 5.05
CA CYS A 64 13.01 6.23 6.12
C CYS A 64 13.32 7.70 5.86
N SER A 65 12.33 8.52 5.54
CA SER A 65 12.50 9.96 5.62
C SER A 65 12.91 10.29 7.06
N PRO A 66 13.99 11.04 7.30
CA PRO A 66 14.32 11.49 8.64
C PRO A 66 13.28 12.53 9.04
N PHE A 67 12.17 12.10 9.61
CA PHE A 67 11.46 12.96 10.55
C PHE A 67 12.41 13.12 11.74
N PRO A 68 12.88 14.34 12.05
CA PRO A 68 13.65 14.54 13.27
C PRO A 68 12.75 14.14 14.45
N PRO A 69 13.26 13.39 15.44
CA PRO A 69 12.54 13.23 16.69
C PRO A 69 12.29 14.63 17.26
N GLN A 70 11.01 14.97 17.45
CA GLN A 70 10.67 16.11 18.28
C GLN A 70 10.98 15.71 19.72
N ASP A 71 12.23 15.91 20.10
CA ASP A 71 12.63 15.91 21.51
C ASP A 71 11.86 17.04 22.19
N GLY A 72 10.83 16.64 22.94
CA GLY A 72 10.13 17.50 23.88
C GLY A 72 11.14 18.10 24.84
N THR A 73 11.45 19.37 24.62
CA THR A 73 12.17 20.21 25.57
C THR A 73 11.32 21.44 25.81
N ASP A 74 10.46 21.34 26.82
CA ASP A 74 9.78 22.48 27.40
C ASP A 74 10.85 23.35 28.08
N ALA A 75 11.11 24.53 27.52
CA ALA A 75 11.90 25.57 28.16
C ALA A 75 11.08 26.25 29.27
N ALA A 76 10.80 25.51 30.34
CA ALA A 76 10.42 26.04 31.64
C ALA A 76 10.62 24.92 32.68
N GLY A 77 11.76 24.94 33.36
CA GLY A 77 12.08 23.98 34.40
C GLY A 77 11.03 23.96 35.51
N ASN A 78 10.42 22.79 35.73
CA ASN A 78 9.92 22.40 37.03
C ASN A 78 9.90 20.87 37.12
N GLU A 79 10.65 20.38 38.09
CA GLU A 79 10.86 18.99 38.44
C GLU A 79 9.74 18.56 39.39
N ASN A 80 8.90 17.60 38.98
CA ASN A 80 8.21 16.79 39.96
C ASN A 80 7.95 15.37 39.43
N SER A 81 8.76 14.44 39.93
CA SER A 81 8.54 13.02 39.91
C SER A 81 7.40 12.65 40.85
N HIS A 82 6.33 12.00 40.37
CA HIS A 82 5.68 10.97 41.18
C HIS A 82 4.85 9.99 40.34
N LEU A 83 5.04 8.72 40.69
CA LEU A 83 4.49 7.51 40.11
C LEU A 83 3.00 7.30 40.45
N LEU A 84 2.41 6.36 39.69
CA LEU A 84 1.24 5.50 39.96
C LEU A 84 -0.10 5.94 39.33
N GLY A 85 -0.62 5.10 38.41
CA GLY A 85 -2.04 5.12 37.97
C GLY A 85 -2.98 4.54 39.05
N PRO A 86 -4.15 3.94 38.75
CA PRO A 86 -4.90 3.87 37.49
C PRO A 86 -6.44 4.12 37.66
N ARG A 87 -7.21 3.94 36.57
CA ARG A 87 -8.67 3.62 36.49
C ARG A 87 -9.70 4.69 36.90
N GLY A 88 -10.64 4.93 35.98
CA GLY A 88 -12.02 5.31 36.33
C GLY A 88 -12.65 6.36 35.42
N SER A 89 -13.49 5.92 34.47
CA SER A 89 -14.74 6.64 34.19
C SER A 89 -15.69 6.44 35.42
N PRO A 90 -16.80 7.19 35.62
CA PRO A 90 -17.57 7.96 34.64
C PRO A 90 -18.13 9.33 35.13
N PHE A 91 -18.56 10.15 34.17
CA PHE A 91 -19.79 10.96 34.20
C PHE A 91 -20.16 11.79 35.45
N CYS A 92 -20.18 13.13 35.32
CA CYS A 92 -21.11 14.01 36.05
C CYS A 92 -21.40 15.29 35.25
N ILE A 93 -22.68 15.61 35.17
CA ILE A 93 -23.31 16.80 34.56
C ILE A 93 -23.56 17.79 35.71
N GLY A 94 -23.40 19.10 35.47
CA GLY A 94 -23.93 20.14 36.36
C GLY A 94 -23.03 21.37 36.48
N GLY A 95 -23.50 22.50 35.94
CA GLY A 95 -22.79 23.78 35.97
C GLY A 95 -22.96 24.57 37.26
N ALA A 96 -22.14 25.61 37.40
CA ALA A 96 -22.45 26.85 38.12
C ALA A 96 -21.44 27.93 37.71
N SER A 97 -21.97 29.14 37.59
CA SER A 97 -21.34 30.41 37.23
C SER A 97 -20.28 30.86 38.25
N ALA A 98 -19.18 31.48 37.77
CA ALA A 98 -18.72 32.83 38.17
C ALA A 98 -17.30 33.14 37.63
N ASP A 99 -17.18 34.32 37.01
CA ASP A 99 -15.99 35.15 36.83
C ASP A 99 -14.80 34.64 35.99
N VAL A 100 -14.79 35.02 34.70
CA VAL A 100 -13.60 34.99 33.83
C VAL A 100 -13.12 36.43 33.62
N PRO A 101 -11.84 36.75 33.88
CA PRO A 101 -11.32 38.08 33.63
C PRO A 101 -11.11 38.31 32.12
N GLU A 102 -11.42 39.53 31.69
CA GLU A 102 -11.33 40.03 30.32
C GLU A 102 -9.88 39.99 29.80
N ILE A 103 -9.54 39.00 28.97
CA ILE A 103 -8.26 38.95 28.27
C ILE A 103 -8.39 39.73 26.97
N ARG A 104 -7.63 40.83 26.92
CA ARG A 104 -7.50 41.79 25.83
C ARG A 104 -7.31 41.13 24.46
N THR A 105 -8.18 41.50 23.54
CA THR A 105 -8.11 41.20 22.11
C THR A 105 -6.82 41.76 21.49
N ALA A 106 -5.83 40.90 21.27
CA ALA A 106 -4.78 41.17 20.31
C ALA A 106 -5.24 40.63 18.95
N SER A 107 -5.72 41.54 18.10
CA SER A 107 -5.97 41.29 16.68
C SER A 107 -4.68 40.82 16.00
N ALA A 108 -4.62 39.52 15.73
CA ALA A 108 -3.79 38.95 14.69
C ALA A 108 -4.70 38.12 13.78
N THR A 109 -5.62 38.79 13.08
CA THR A 109 -6.24 38.24 11.87
C THR A 109 -5.19 38.21 10.75
N SER A 110 -4.24 37.29 10.86
CA SER A 110 -3.64 36.72 9.66
C SER A 110 -4.62 35.66 9.17
N PRO A 111 -5.14 35.72 7.93
CA PRO A 111 -5.90 34.62 7.40
C PRO A 111 -4.98 33.40 7.47
N MET A 112 -5.43 32.35 8.15
CA MET A 112 -4.85 31.01 8.01
C MET A 112 -5.09 30.62 6.55
N GLN A 113 -4.18 31.06 5.67
CA GLN A 113 -4.18 30.66 4.28
C GLN A 113 -3.98 29.15 4.32
N SER A 114 -5.07 28.45 4.03
CA SER A 114 -5.13 27.01 3.85
C SER A 114 -3.88 26.55 3.12
N ALA A 115 -3.00 25.82 3.81
CA ALA A 115 -1.72 25.35 3.29
C ALA A 115 -1.84 24.32 2.14
N THR A 116 -3.05 24.17 1.59
CA THR A 116 -3.43 23.32 0.45
C THR A 116 -3.78 24.13 -0.80
N GLN A 117 -3.80 25.46 -0.75
CA GLN A 117 -4.06 26.31 -1.92
C GLN A 117 -2.97 26.09 -2.98
N GLY A 118 -3.26 25.27 -3.99
CA GLY A 118 -2.41 25.02 -5.14
C GLY A 118 -1.71 23.65 -5.20
N ARG A 119 -1.94 22.74 -4.25
CA ARG A 119 -1.44 21.36 -4.35
C ARG A 119 -2.38 20.50 -5.19
N LYS A 120 -1.84 19.74 -6.14
CA LYS A 120 -2.58 18.71 -6.86
C LYS A 120 -2.84 17.53 -5.94
N VAL A 121 -4.06 17.00 -5.91
CA VAL A 121 -4.38 15.78 -5.14
C VAL A 121 -4.88 14.73 -6.10
N TRP A 122 -4.12 13.65 -6.24
CA TRP A 122 -4.43 12.58 -7.18
C TRP A 122 -4.72 11.28 -6.44
N ALA A 123 -5.87 10.69 -6.71
CA ALA A 123 -6.16 9.32 -6.32
C ALA A 123 -5.57 8.36 -7.34
N LEU A 124 -4.81 7.37 -6.86
CA LEU A 124 -4.13 6.36 -7.65
C LEU A 124 -4.58 4.98 -7.18
N ASP A 125 -4.89 4.12 -8.14
CA ASP A 125 -5.21 2.71 -7.93
C ASP A 125 -4.62 1.89 -9.08
N CYS A 126 -3.93 0.80 -8.74
CA CYS A 126 -3.28 -0.07 -9.70
C CYS A 126 -3.83 -1.50 -9.62
N GLU A 127 -3.96 -2.13 -10.79
CA GLU A 127 -4.22 -3.57 -10.87
C GLU A 127 -3.01 -4.30 -11.38
N MET A 128 -2.71 -5.45 -10.77
CA MET A 128 -1.48 -6.20 -11.03
C MET A 128 -1.74 -7.66 -11.36
N CYS A 129 -0.83 -8.24 -12.14
CA CYS A 129 -0.73 -9.67 -12.43
C CYS A 129 0.61 -10.24 -11.93
N TYR A 130 0.72 -11.57 -11.94
CA TYR A 130 1.97 -12.26 -11.67
C TYR A 130 2.60 -12.76 -12.98
N ASN A 131 3.88 -12.45 -13.15
CA ASN A 131 4.75 -12.99 -14.20
C ASN A 131 5.95 -13.72 -13.56
N ARG A 132 6.94 -14.13 -14.37
CA ARG A 132 8.17 -14.78 -13.88
C ARG A 132 9.03 -13.89 -12.96
N ASP A 133 8.96 -12.58 -13.15
CA ASP A 133 9.73 -11.58 -12.39
C ASP A 133 9.00 -11.10 -11.12
N GLY A 134 7.74 -11.53 -10.93
CA GLY A 134 6.93 -11.24 -9.75
C GLY A 134 5.63 -10.50 -10.09
N LEU A 135 5.25 -9.57 -9.22
CA LEU A 135 4.02 -8.78 -9.37
C LEU A 135 4.28 -7.59 -10.30
N GLU A 136 3.56 -7.51 -11.42
CA GLU A 136 3.71 -6.48 -12.46
C GLU A 136 2.38 -5.74 -12.70
N LEU A 137 2.45 -4.45 -13.02
CA LEU A 137 1.31 -3.59 -13.30
C LEU A 137 0.58 -3.99 -14.59
N THR A 138 -0.75 -3.97 -14.55
CA THR A 138 -1.63 -4.31 -15.69
C THR A 138 -2.71 -3.28 -15.95
N ARG A 139 -3.11 -2.48 -14.96
CA ARG A 139 -3.97 -1.32 -15.14
C ARG A 139 -3.55 -0.22 -14.17
N VAL A 140 -3.65 1.03 -14.60
CA VAL A 140 -3.48 2.19 -13.73
C VAL A 140 -4.68 3.11 -13.90
N THR A 141 -5.25 3.53 -12.77
CA THR A 141 -6.32 4.52 -12.72
C THR A 141 -5.88 5.71 -11.88
N ILE A 142 -6.00 6.91 -12.43
CA ILE A 142 -5.67 8.17 -11.77
C ILE A 142 -6.84 9.14 -11.93
N VAL A 143 -7.31 9.69 -10.82
CA VAL A 143 -8.34 10.73 -10.78
C VAL A 143 -7.88 11.92 -9.94
N ASP A 144 -8.34 13.13 -10.29
CA ASP A 144 -8.06 14.34 -9.50
C ASP A 144 -9.06 14.57 -8.35
N GLU A 145 -8.87 15.64 -7.59
CA GLU A 145 -9.76 16.06 -6.50
C GLU A 145 -11.21 16.38 -6.94
N HIS A 146 -11.40 16.62 -8.24
CA HIS A 146 -12.70 16.90 -8.86
C HIS A 146 -13.34 15.63 -9.45
N GLN A 147 -12.75 14.46 -9.22
CA GLN A 147 -13.15 13.17 -9.79
C GLN A 147 -13.04 13.14 -11.33
N THR A 148 -12.21 14.01 -11.89
CA THR A 148 -11.86 14.00 -13.31
C THR A 148 -10.90 12.84 -13.55
N LEU A 149 -11.20 12.03 -14.54
CA LEU A 149 -10.31 10.94 -14.95
C LEU A 149 -9.10 11.50 -15.69
N LEU A 150 -7.92 11.28 -15.12
CA LEU A 150 -6.64 11.72 -15.67
C LEU A 150 -5.98 10.62 -16.51
N MET A 151 -6.12 9.36 -16.08
CA MET A 151 -5.61 8.17 -16.77
C MET A 151 -6.40 6.94 -16.32
N ASP A 152 -6.87 6.10 -17.24
CA ASP A 152 -7.44 4.77 -16.97
C ASP A 152 -7.05 3.85 -18.12
N GLU A 153 -5.94 3.15 -17.97
CA GLU A 153 -5.32 2.48 -19.11
C GLU A 153 -4.85 1.08 -18.72
N LEU A 154 -4.96 0.15 -19.67
CA LEU A 154 -4.40 -1.18 -19.57
C LEU A 154 -2.95 -1.16 -20.05
N ILE A 155 -2.06 -1.70 -19.22
CA ILE A 155 -0.64 -1.79 -19.48
C ILE A 155 -0.33 -3.19 -19.96
N LYS A 156 0.45 -3.27 -21.05
CA LYS A 156 1.00 -4.52 -21.56
C LYS A 156 2.16 -4.98 -20.67
N PRO A 157 2.04 -6.17 -20.04
CA PRO A 157 3.13 -6.78 -19.28
C PRO A 157 4.36 -7.01 -20.14
N SER A 158 5.54 -6.82 -19.57
CA SER A 158 6.83 -7.03 -20.25
C SER A 158 7.13 -8.52 -20.49
N GLN A 159 6.57 -9.40 -19.66
CA GLN A 159 6.69 -10.85 -19.73
C GLN A 159 5.32 -11.53 -19.84
N PRO A 160 5.27 -12.79 -20.33
CA PRO A 160 4.03 -13.57 -20.30
C PRO A 160 3.46 -13.67 -18.88
N VAL A 161 2.14 -13.45 -18.78
CA VAL A 161 1.43 -13.51 -17.52
C VAL A 161 1.25 -14.98 -17.09
N ILE A 162 1.64 -15.27 -15.86
CA ILE A 162 1.44 -16.57 -15.20
C ILE A 162 0.07 -16.62 -14.54
N ASP A 163 -0.30 -15.56 -13.82
CA ASP A 163 -1.61 -15.42 -13.19
C ASP A 163 -2.10 -13.99 -13.29
N TYR A 164 -3.25 -13.79 -13.93
CA TYR A 164 -3.91 -12.50 -14.10
C TYR A 164 -4.46 -11.92 -12.79
N ASN A 165 -4.49 -12.71 -11.71
CA ASN A 165 -4.98 -12.30 -10.41
C ASN A 165 -6.45 -11.83 -10.46
N THR A 166 -7.24 -12.33 -11.42
CA THR A 166 -8.56 -11.84 -11.83
C THR A 166 -9.56 -11.71 -10.68
N ARG A 167 -9.43 -12.54 -9.63
CA ARG A 167 -10.29 -12.45 -8.45
C ARG A 167 -10.20 -11.08 -7.77
N PHE A 168 -9.02 -10.49 -7.76
CA PHE A 168 -8.75 -9.21 -7.12
C PHE A 168 -8.72 -8.09 -8.16
N SER A 169 -8.09 -8.34 -9.32
CA SER A 169 -7.89 -7.32 -10.35
C SER A 169 -9.05 -7.14 -11.33
N GLY A 170 -9.90 -8.16 -11.47
CA GLY A 170 -10.90 -8.22 -12.53
C GLY A 170 -10.32 -8.38 -13.95
N ILE A 171 -8.99 -8.36 -14.11
CA ILE A 171 -8.30 -8.40 -15.41
C ILE A 171 -8.35 -9.81 -16.00
N ARG A 172 -8.69 -9.91 -17.28
CA ARG A 172 -8.68 -11.14 -18.07
C ARG A 172 -7.57 -11.12 -19.12
N ALA A 173 -7.25 -12.29 -19.66
CA ALA A 173 -6.32 -12.42 -20.78
C ALA A 173 -6.74 -11.55 -21.97
N GLU A 174 -8.04 -11.51 -22.28
CA GLU A 174 -8.58 -10.71 -23.39
C GLU A 174 -8.42 -9.18 -23.19
N ASP A 175 -8.26 -8.72 -21.95
CA ASP A 175 -8.04 -7.31 -21.65
C ASP A 175 -6.58 -6.95 -21.91
N ILE A 176 -5.65 -7.80 -21.46
CA ILE A 176 -4.22 -7.65 -21.71
C ILE A 176 -3.89 -7.70 -23.20
N ASP A 177 -4.57 -8.53 -23.98
CA ASP A 177 -4.37 -8.60 -25.44
C ASP A 177 -4.72 -7.30 -26.16
N LYS A 178 -5.60 -6.47 -25.56
CA LYS A 178 -5.99 -5.16 -26.09
C LYS A 178 -5.09 -4.03 -25.58
N ALA A 179 -4.23 -4.30 -24.60
CA ALA A 179 -3.38 -3.28 -23.99
C ALA A 179 -2.35 -2.77 -25.02
N THR A 180 -2.38 -1.47 -25.27
CA THR A 180 -1.43 -0.80 -26.17
C THR A 180 -0.35 -0.02 -25.43
N MET A 181 -0.62 0.39 -24.19
CA MET A 181 0.34 1.17 -23.39
C MET A 181 1.38 0.28 -22.73
N THR A 182 2.57 0.83 -22.55
CA THR A 182 3.68 0.19 -21.87
C THR A 182 4.00 0.88 -20.53
N MET A 183 4.79 0.24 -19.68
CA MET A 183 5.28 0.85 -18.44
C MET A 183 6.02 2.18 -18.68
N ASP A 184 6.78 2.27 -19.77
CA ASP A 184 7.51 3.49 -20.13
C ASP A 184 6.57 4.67 -20.40
N ASP A 185 5.42 4.41 -21.02
CA ASP A 185 4.40 5.43 -21.29
C ASP A 185 3.77 5.94 -19.99
N VAL A 186 3.49 5.03 -19.06
CA VAL A 186 2.98 5.39 -17.72
C VAL A 186 4.02 6.23 -16.97
N HIS A 187 5.28 5.80 -16.94
CA HIS A 187 6.35 6.56 -16.29
C HIS A 187 6.54 7.94 -16.88
N LYS A 188 6.47 8.06 -18.21
CA LYS A 188 6.55 9.34 -18.90
C LYS A 188 5.42 10.26 -18.44
N TYR A 189 4.18 9.76 -18.45
CA TYR A 189 3.03 10.51 -17.98
C TYR A 189 3.19 10.98 -16.53
N LEU A 190 3.60 10.08 -15.62
CA LEU A 190 3.79 10.42 -14.21
C LEU A 190 4.90 11.47 -14.03
N LYS A 191 6.03 11.33 -14.71
CA LYS A 191 7.16 12.29 -14.63
C LYS A 191 6.78 13.68 -15.14
N GLU A 192 5.93 13.77 -16.16
CA GLU A 192 5.50 15.05 -16.73
C GLU A 192 4.47 15.77 -15.85
N ASN A 193 3.72 15.05 -15.01
CA ASN A 193 2.56 15.62 -14.33
C ASN A 193 2.64 15.64 -12.78
N ILE A 194 3.39 14.72 -12.17
CA ILE A 194 3.59 14.64 -10.72
C ILE A 194 4.79 15.50 -10.32
N THR A 195 4.60 16.34 -9.31
CA THR A 195 5.66 17.17 -8.72
C THR A 195 5.84 16.82 -7.25
N THR A 196 6.84 17.41 -6.59
CA THR A 196 7.07 17.23 -5.15
C THR A 196 5.91 17.74 -4.26
N GLU A 197 5.02 18.56 -4.82
CA GLU A 197 3.85 19.10 -4.14
C GLU A 197 2.57 18.32 -4.45
N THR A 198 2.62 17.34 -5.36
CA THR A 198 1.47 16.47 -5.66
C THR A 198 1.28 15.49 -4.51
N VAL A 199 0.06 15.45 -3.96
CA VAL A 199 -0.33 14.49 -2.93
C VAL A 199 -1.00 13.31 -3.60
N LEU A 200 -0.43 12.11 -3.43
CA LEU A 200 -1.03 10.86 -3.87
C LEU A 200 -1.89 10.27 -2.74
N ILE A 201 -3.11 9.84 -3.08
CA ILE A 201 -4.02 9.14 -2.18
C ILE A 201 -4.43 7.80 -2.80
N GLY A 202 -4.62 6.78 -1.99
CA GLY A 202 -4.99 5.44 -2.47
C GLY A 202 -5.04 4.44 -1.32
N HIS A 203 -5.58 3.25 -1.58
CA HIS A 203 -5.64 2.19 -0.58
C HIS A 203 -4.37 1.34 -0.67
N SER A 204 -3.51 1.42 0.34
CA SER A 204 -2.27 0.61 0.40
C SER A 204 -1.26 0.91 -0.72
N LEU A 205 -1.03 2.21 -0.98
CA LEU A 205 -0.12 2.75 -2.01
C LEU A 205 1.29 2.13 -2.06
N ASP A 206 1.78 1.54 -0.96
CA ASP A 206 3.03 0.78 -0.97
C ASP A 206 3.07 -0.31 -2.06
N SER A 207 1.94 -0.96 -2.33
CA SER A 207 1.86 -2.00 -3.36
C SER A 207 1.85 -1.38 -4.75
N ASP A 208 1.04 -0.34 -4.96
CA ASP A 208 0.89 0.38 -6.22
C ASP A 208 2.22 1.02 -6.65
N LEU A 209 2.88 1.73 -5.74
CA LEU A 209 4.16 2.39 -6.00
C LEU A 209 5.30 1.39 -6.23
N ARG A 210 5.22 0.18 -5.67
CA ARG A 210 6.17 -0.91 -5.98
C ARG A 210 5.93 -1.51 -7.36
N ALA A 211 4.70 -1.48 -7.87
CA ALA A 211 4.38 -1.92 -9.22
C ALA A 211 4.75 -0.85 -10.27
N LEU A 212 4.74 0.44 -9.86
CA LEU A 212 5.12 1.59 -10.69
C LEU A 212 6.64 1.88 -10.74
N LYS A 213 7.48 0.97 -10.27
CA LYS A 213 8.96 1.13 -10.23
C LYS A 213 9.57 1.52 -11.56
#